data_AF-A0A970TRP9-F1
#
_entry.id   AF-A0A970TRP9-F1
#
_cell.length_a   1.000
_cell.length_b   1.000
_cell.length_c   1.000
_cell.angle_alpha   90.00
_cell.angle_beta   90.00
_cell.angle_gamma   90.00
#
_symmetry.space_group_name_H-M   'P 1'
#
loop_
_entity.id
_entity.type
_entity.pdbx_description
1 polymer ?
#
loop_
_entity_poly.entity_id
_entity_poly.type
_entity_poly.pdbx_seq_one_letter_code
_entity_poly.pdbx_strand_id
1 'polypeptide(L)'
;MVFTLATGCGNNEKNGGASFEATVLENNRTVLLVQPAEGSAELGSADRIVVFIGDAELINAEGQGITIEDIGVGSKVQVFYSGGIAESYPAQINSCYKVVILD
;
A
#
# COMPACT_ATOMS: atom_id res chain seq x y z
N MET A 1 -25.41 22.63 -5.36
CA MET A 1 -24.62 21.40 -5.17
C MET A 1 -23.23 21.70 -5.67
N VAL A 2 -22.33 22.13 -4.79
CA VAL A 2 -20.94 22.43 -5.14
C VAL A 2 -20.20 21.10 -5.07
N PHE A 3 -19.94 20.49 -6.22
CA PHE A 3 -18.99 19.38 -6.31
C PHE A 3 -17.60 20.02 -6.41
N THR A 4 -16.94 20.09 -5.26
CA THR A 4 -15.55 20.51 -5.14
C THR A 4 -14.68 19.51 -5.90
N LEU A 5 -13.97 20.00 -6.92
CA LEU A 5 -12.94 19.25 -7.62
C LEU A 5 -11.78 19.02 -6.65
N ALA A 6 -11.58 17.77 -6.22
CA ALA A 6 -10.38 17.38 -5.51
C ALA A 6 -9.21 17.38 -6.52
N THR A 7 -8.40 18.43 -6.43
CA THR A 7 -7.08 18.54 -7.06
C THR A 7 -6.24 17.33 -6.64
N GLY A 8 -6.09 16.37 -7.56
CA GLY A 8 -5.05 15.35 -7.50
C GLY A 8 -3.69 16.00 -7.72
N CYS A 9 -3.11 16.55 -6.66
CA CYS A 9 -1.66 16.70 -6.55
C CYS A 9 -1.12 15.31 -6.19
N GLY A 10 -0.13 14.72 -6.83
CA GLY A 10 0.86 15.18 -7.79
C GLY A 10 2.06 14.26 -7.60
N ASN A 11 2.52 13.62 -8.68
CA ASN A 11 3.93 13.43 -9.03
C ASN A 11 4.02 12.39 -10.16
N ASN A 12 4.49 12.87 -11.31
CA ASN A 12 4.97 12.03 -12.40
C ASN A 12 6.27 11.36 -11.93
N GLU A 13 6.19 10.12 -11.48
CA GLU A 13 7.34 9.21 -11.45
C GLU A 13 7.18 8.23 -12.60
N LYS A 14 7.77 8.58 -13.74
CA LYS A 14 7.95 7.64 -14.85
C LYS A 14 8.98 6.60 -14.43
N ASN A 15 8.52 5.56 -13.73
CA ASN A 15 9.15 4.25 -13.58
C ASN A 15 8.10 3.21 -13.12
N GLY A 16 7.06 2.95 -13.94
CA GLY A 16 6.24 1.72 -13.92
C GLY A 16 5.51 1.29 -12.62
N GLY A 17 5.63 2.03 -11.52
CA GLY A 17 5.08 1.70 -10.21
C GLY A 17 4.20 2.80 -9.63
N ALA A 18 3.33 2.41 -8.70
CA ALA A 18 2.44 3.25 -7.92
C ALA A 18 2.65 2.99 -6.43
N SER A 19 2.16 3.91 -5.59
CA SER A 19 2.20 3.72 -4.15
C SER A 19 0.98 4.33 -3.46
N PHE A 20 0.62 3.74 -2.32
CA PHE A 20 -0.49 4.20 -1.51
C PHE A 20 -0.24 3.98 -0.03
N GLU A 21 -0.82 4.86 0.78
CA GLU A 21 -0.85 4.70 2.23
C GLU A 21 -2.01 3.79 2.62
N ALA A 22 -1.78 2.96 3.63
CA ALA A 22 -2.76 2.00 4.12
C ALA A 22 -2.58 1.69 5.60
N THR A 23 -3.62 1.15 6.21
CA THR A 23 -3.57 0.59 7.56
C THR A 23 -3.54 -0.93 7.48
N VAL A 24 -2.62 -1.57 8.19
CA VAL A 24 -2.50 -3.03 8.26
C VAL A 24 -3.66 -3.61 9.06
N LEU A 25 -4.43 -4.50 8.45
CA LEU A 25 -5.52 -5.25 9.07
C LEU A 25 -5.05 -6.63 9.56
N GLU A 26 -4.20 -7.31 8.78
CA GLU A 26 -3.63 -8.61 9.12
C GLU A 26 -2.19 -8.72 8.59
N ASN A 27 -1.32 -9.43 9.32
CA ASN A 27 0.06 -9.74 8.91
C ASN A 27 0.29 -11.26 8.94
N ASN A 28 0.47 -11.85 7.76
CA ASN A 28 0.73 -13.27 7.55
C ASN A 28 2.18 -13.56 7.12
N ARG A 29 3.14 -12.71 7.54
CA ARG A 29 4.60 -12.80 7.28
C ARG A 29 5.04 -12.53 5.84
N THR A 30 4.36 -13.11 4.85
CA THR A 30 4.66 -12.90 3.42
C THR A 30 3.55 -12.14 2.71
N VAL A 31 2.45 -11.90 3.41
CA VAL A 31 1.26 -11.25 2.90
C VAL A 31 0.70 -10.31 3.96
N LEU A 32 0.37 -9.09 3.57
CA LEU A 32 -0.38 -8.14 4.39
C LEU A 32 -1.80 -8.01 3.84
N LEU A 33 -2.80 -8.01 4.73
CA LEU A 33 -4.11 -7.47 4.40
C LEU A 33 -4.12 -6.02 4.86
N VAL A 34 -4.38 -5.09 3.95
CA VAL A 34 -4.37 -3.65 4.25
C VAL A 34 -5.67 -2.99 3.79
N GLN A 35 -5.99 -1.89 4.45
CA GLN A 35 -7.05 -0.97 4.06
C GLN A 35 -6.42 0.31 3.52
N PRO A 36 -6.59 0.66 2.23
CA PRO A 36 -6.08 1.91 1.69
C PRO A 36 -6.65 3.12 2.44
N ALA A 37 -5.85 4.19 2.57
CA ALA A 37 -6.28 5.43 3.19
C ALA A 37 -7.38 6.13 2.38
N GLU A 38 -8.22 6.95 3.03
CA GLU A 38 -9.26 7.71 2.34
C GLU A 38 -8.65 8.61 1.23
N GLY A 39 -9.25 8.57 0.04
CA GLY A 39 -8.76 9.32 -1.13
C GLY A 39 -7.65 8.62 -1.94
N SER A 40 -7.16 7.46 -1.51
CA SER A 40 -6.29 6.59 -2.33
C SER A 40 -7.03 6.12 -3.59
N ALA A 41 -6.31 6.06 -4.72
CA ALA A 41 -6.86 5.62 -5.99
C ALA A 41 -7.22 4.12 -5.96
N GLU A 42 -6.51 3.36 -5.13
CA GLU A 42 -6.63 1.92 -4.92
C GLU A 42 -7.95 1.53 -4.24
N LEU A 43 -8.62 2.48 -3.57
CA LEU A 43 -10.01 2.33 -3.13
C LEU A 43 -10.98 2.14 -4.30
N GLY A 44 -10.59 2.54 -5.51
CA GLY A 44 -11.34 2.25 -6.73
C GLY A 44 -11.40 0.75 -7.06
N SER A 45 -10.43 -0.04 -6.57
CA SER A 45 -10.41 -1.50 -6.72
C SER A 45 -11.09 -2.18 -5.52
N ALA A 46 -10.65 -1.91 -4.28
CA ALA A 46 -11.29 -2.41 -3.07
C ALA A 46 -10.88 -1.63 -1.81
N ASP A 47 -11.72 -1.66 -0.77
CA ASP A 47 -11.40 -1.21 0.59
C ASP A 47 -10.44 -2.17 1.33
N ARG A 48 -10.30 -3.39 0.83
CA ARG A 48 -9.41 -4.43 1.35
C ARG A 48 -8.51 -4.96 0.26
N ILE A 49 -7.21 -4.84 0.46
CA ILE A 49 -6.20 -5.25 -0.50
C ILE A 49 -5.21 -6.21 0.17
N VAL A 50 -5.04 -7.38 -0.43
CA VAL A 50 -4.02 -8.36 -0.09
C VAL A 50 -2.75 -7.99 -0.86
N VAL A 51 -1.67 -7.75 -0.14
CA VAL A 51 -0.37 -7.35 -0.70
C VAL A 51 0.64 -8.46 -0.43
N PHE A 52 1.17 -9.07 -1.48
CA PHE A 52 2.27 -10.03 -1.35
C PHE A 52 3.60 -9.27 -1.18
N ILE A 53 4.29 -9.51 -0.07
CA ILE A 53 5.51 -8.79 0.33
C ILE A 53 6.73 -9.71 0.47
N GLY A 54 6.65 -10.96 -0.01
CA GLY A 54 7.70 -11.96 0.18
C GLY A 54 9.07 -11.55 -0.35
N ASP A 55 9.09 -10.73 -1.41
CA ASP A 55 10.31 -10.20 -2.03
C ASP A 55 10.45 -8.67 -1.86
N ALA A 56 9.63 -8.05 -1.01
CA ALA A 56 9.60 -6.61 -0.82
C ALA A 56 10.67 -6.14 0.18
N GLU A 57 11.28 -5.00 -0.10
CA GLU A 57 12.13 -4.30 0.87
C GLU A 57 11.25 -3.72 2.00
N LEU A 58 11.56 -4.04 3.25
CA LEU A 58 10.85 -3.52 4.42
C LEU A 58 11.73 -2.49 5.13
N ILE A 59 11.28 -1.24 5.20
CA ILE A 59 12.01 -0.15 5.85
C ILE A 59 11.11 0.72 6.73
N ASN A 60 11.71 1.49 7.64
CA ASN A 60 11.04 2.57 8.34
C ASN A 60 11.12 3.90 7.58
N ALA A 61 10.43 4.92 8.11
CA ALA A 61 10.45 6.28 7.55
C ALA A 61 11.85 6.91 7.48
N GLU A 62 12.81 6.43 8.28
CA GLU A 62 14.21 6.87 8.27
C GLU A 62 15.07 6.11 7.23
N GLY A 63 14.49 5.17 6.49
CA GLY A 63 15.17 4.36 5.49
C GLY A 63 16.00 3.19 6.07
N GLN A 64 15.79 2.85 7.34
CA GLN A 64 16.44 1.72 7.98
C GLN A 64 15.65 0.44 7.73
N GLY A 65 16.35 -0.64 7.40
CA GLY A 65 15.75 -1.96 7.22
C GLY A 65 15.09 -2.47 8.49
N ILE A 66 13.86 -2.95 8.37
CA ILE A 66 13.08 -3.57 9.45
C ILE A 66 12.73 -5.01 9.10
N THR A 67 12.15 -5.72 10.06
CA THR A 67 11.62 -7.06 9.84
C THR A 67 10.11 -7.03 9.74
N ILE A 68 9.52 -8.12 9.25
CA ILE A 68 8.06 -8.24 9.21
C ILE A 68 7.41 -8.27 10.61
N GLU A 69 8.19 -8.53 11.65
CA GLU A 69 7.73 -8.57 13.05
C GLU A 69 7.51 -7.15 13.59
N ASP A 70 8.11 -6.14 12.97
CA ASP A 70 7.93 -4.72 13.29
C ASP A 70 6.62 -4.15 12.71
N ILE A 71 5.98 -4.86 11.76
CA ILE A 71 4.73 -4.43 11.13
C ILE A 71 3.54 -5.09 11.84
N GLY A 72 2.89 -4.34 12.73
CA GLY A 72 1.73 -4.81 13.49
C GLY A 72 0.38 -4.51 12.81
N VAL A 73 -0.67 -5.16 13.32
CA VAL A 73 -2.04 -4.73 13.02
C VAL A 73 -2.25 -3.31 13.55
N GLY A 74 -2.83 -2.44 12.72
CA GLY A 74 -3.00 -1.02 13.01
C GLY A 74 -1.84 -0.13 12.56
N SER A 75 -0.68 -0.70 12.20
CA SER A 75 0.43 0.08 11.66
C SER A 75 0.03 0.78 10.37
N LYS A 76 0.48 2.03 10.21
CA LYS A 76 0.37 2.76 8.95
C LYS A 76 1.57 2.42 8.08
N VAL A 77 1.30 2.06 6.83
CA VAL A 77 2.34 1.69 5.87
C VAL A 77 2.12 2.42 4.56
N GLN A 78 3.21 2.71 3.85
CA GLN A 78 3.18 3.06 2.44
C GLN A 78 3.62 1.85 1.62
N VAL A 79 2.73 1.36 0.76
CA VAL A 79 2.97 0.20 -0.11
C VAL A 79 3.41 0.71 -1.48
N PHE A 80 4.53 0.22 -1.98
CA PHE A 80 5.04 0.51 -3.32
C PHE A 80 4.95 -0.74 -4.19
N TYR A 81 4.25 -0.63 -5.31
CA TYR A 81 3.98 -1.76 -6.18
C TYR A 81 4.11 -1.36 -7.65
N SER A 82 4.22 -2.35 -8.51
CA SER A 82 4.24 -2.17 -9.96
C SER A 82 3.16 -3.01 -10.63
N GLY A 83 2.84 -2.70 -11.89
CA GLY A 83 1.79 -3.39 -12.62
C GLY A 83 0.38 -3.03 -12.13
N GLY A 84 -0.56 -3.96 -12.30
CA GLY A 84 -1.97 -3.76 -11.99
C GLY A 84 -2.40 -4.37 -10.66
N ILE A 85 -3.59 -3.96 -10.21
CA ILE A 85 -4.31 -4.59 -9.10
C ILE A 85 -5.24 -5.66 -9.70
N ALA A 86 -5.23 -6.86 -9.15
CA ALA A 86 -6.20 -7.88 -9.54
C ALA A 86 -7.55 -7.56 -8.89
N GLU A 87 -8.55 -7.27 -9.74
CA GLU A 87 -9.92 -6.87 -9.38
C GLU A 87 -10.73 -8.07 -8.84
N SER A 88 -10.38 -8.53 -7.64
CA SER A 88 -11.08 -9.54 -6.83
C SER A 88 -11.53 -8.95 -5.48
N TYR A 89 -12.17 -9.75 -4.62
CA TYR A 89 -12.50 -9.32 -3.26
C TYR A 89 -12.03 -10.33 -2.20
N PRO A 90 -11.03 -9.99 -1.36
CA PRO A 90 -10.21 -8.77 -1.41
C PRO A 90 -9.47 -8.59 -2.74
N ALA A 91 -9.12 -7.35 -3.10
CA ALA A 91 -8.28 -7.09 -4.26
C ALA A 91 -6.84 -7.55 -3.96
N GLN A 92 -6.03 -7.79 -5.00
CA GLN A 92 -4.69 -8.36 -4.80
C GLN A 92 -3.61 -7.60 -5.55
N ILE A 93 -2.48 -7.38 -4.87
CA ILE A 93 -1.24 -6.83 -5.41
C ILE A 93 -0.14 -7.88 -5.23
N ASN A 94 0.35 -8.42 -6.35
CA ASN A 94 1.40 -9.45 -6.36
C ASN A 94 2.81 -8.89 -6.63
N SER A 95 2.90 -7.62 -7.03
CA SER A 95 4.15 -6.99 -7.48
C SER A 95 4.55 -5.83 -6.57
N CYS A 96 4.39 -6.01 -5.26
CA CYS A 96 4.93 -5.10 -4.24
C CYS A 96 6.43 -5.31 -4.13
N TYR A 97 7.20 -4.22 -4.19
CA TYR A 97 8.65 -4.26 -4.11
C TYR A 97 9.21 -3.52 -2.89
N LYS A 98 8.39 -2.69 -2.22
CA LYS A 98 8.81 -1.99 -1.01
C LYS A 98 7.61 -1.64 -0.12
N VAL A 99 7.80 -1.76 1.19
CA VAL A 99 6.86 -1.31 2.22
C VAL A 99 7.60 -0.42 3.20
N VAL A 100 7.04 0.75 3.48
CA VAL A 100 7.58 1.70 4.45
C VAL A 100 6.62 1.80 5.63
N ILE A 101 7.05 1.52 6.85
CA ILE A 101 6.24 1.83 8.04
C ILE A 101 6.33 3.33 8.34
N LEU A 102 5.18 3.95 8.59
CA LEU A 102 5.02 5.40 8.79
C LEU A 102 4.80 5.80 10.25
N ASP A 103 4.88 4.83 11.17
CA ASP A 103 4.74 5.02 12.62
C ASP A 103 6.07 5.40 13.27
#